data_AF-M8CDL5-F1
#
_entry.id   AF-M8CDL5-F1
#
_cell.length_a   1.000
_cell.length_b   1.000
_cell.length_c   1.000
_cell.angle_alpha   90.00
_cell.angle_beta   90.00
_cell.angle_gamma   90.00
#
_symmetry.space_group_name_H-M   'P 1'
#
loop_
_entity.id
_entity.type
_entity.pdbx_description
1 polymer ?
#
loop_
_entity_poly.entity_id
_entity_poly.type
_entity_poly.pdbx_seq_one_letter_code
_entity_poly.pdbx_strand_id
1 'polypeptide(L)' 'MPPPPHPNGGKVTPNLAMDAEGTRLLNLTVLQRLDPAVEDILITAAHVTLYDFNIDLNQWSRKDVEGSLFVVKR' A
#
# COMPACT_ATOMS: atom_id res chain seq x y z
N MET A 1 1.83 18.42 -40.91
CA MET A 1 1.29 17.10 -40.51
C MET A 1 1.57 16.91 -39.03
N PRO A 2 0.55 16.66 -38.18
CA PRO A 2 0.81 16.25 -36.80
C PRO A 2 1.31 14.79 -36.77
N PRO A 3 2.16 14.41 -35.81
CA PRO A 3 2.65 13.05 -35.67
C PRO A 3 1.52 12.08 -35.27
N PRO A 4 1.62 10.79 -35.61
CA PRO A 4 0.60 9.79 -35.27
C PRO A 4 0.52 9.60 -33.74
N PRO A 5 -0.68 9.30 -33.20
CA PRO A 5 -0.85 9.03 -31.79
C PRO A 5 -0.14 7.73 -31.41
N HIS A 6 0.73 7.79 -30.40
CA HIS A 6 1.34 6.60 -29.81
C HIS A 6 0.24 5.70 -29.20
N PRO A 7 0.37 4.36 -29.30
CA PRO A 7 -0.57 3.45 -28.65
C PRO A 7 -0.47 3.68 -27.14
N ASN A 8 -1.59 4.15 -26.58
CA ASN A 8 -1.78 4.37 -25.16
C ASN A 8 -1.52 3.04 -24.45
N GLY A 9 -0.32 2.88 -23.87
CA GLY A 9 0.02 1.75 -23.03
C GLY A 9 -1.02 1.69 -21.94
N GLY A 10 -1.92 0.71 -22.04
CA GLY A 10 -3.08 0.56 -21.18
C GLY A 10 -2.61 0.59 -19.74
N LYS A 11 -2.76 1.74 -19.09
CA LYS A 11 -2.58 1.89 -17.66
C LYS A 11 -3.70 1.07 -17.07
N VAL A 12 -3.41 -0.20 -16.82
CA VAL A 12 -4.25 -1.10 -16.03
C VAL A 12 -4.33 -0.47 -14.65
N THR A 13 -5.29 0.43 -14.49
CA THR A 13 -5.76 0.83 -13.19
C THR A 13 -6.53 -0.39 -12.68
N PRO A 14 -6.04 -1.10 -11.65
CA PRO A 14 -6.85 -2.13 -11.04
C PRO A 14 -8.14 -1.45 -10.59
N ASN A 15 -9.28 -1.93 -11.09
CA ASN A 15 -10.58 -1.47 -10.65
C ASN A 15 -10.80 -2.06 -9.24
N LEU A 16 -10.16 -1.46 -8.24
CA LEU A 16 -10.09 -1.91 -6.85
C LEU A 16 -11.48 -2.12 -6.22
N ALA A 17 -12.51 -1.48 -6.76
CA ALA A 17 -13.89 -1.57 -6.29
C ALA A 17 -14.64 -2.83 -6.77
N MET A 18 -14.32 -3.39 -7.94
CA MET A 18 -15.00 -4.59 -8.46
C MET A 18 -14.32 -5.90 -8.05
N ASP A 19 -13.05 -5.86 -7.65
CA ASP A 19 -12.26 -7.02 -7.22
C ASP A 19 -11.57 -6.78 -5.87
N ALA A 20 -12.36 -6.36 -4.88
CA ALA A 20 -11.88 -6.14 -3.52
C ALA A 20 -11.33 -7.43 -2.90
N GLU A 21 -11.93 -8.58 -3.23
CA GLU A 21 -11.48 -9.89 -2.76
C GLU A 21 -10.17 -10.33 -3.43
N GLY A 22 -10.02 -10.19 -4.75
CA GLY A 22 -8.76 -10.49 -5.44
C GLY A 22 -7.63 -9.57 -4.99
N THR A 23 -7.91 -8.27 -4.80
CA THR A 23 -6.95 -7.32 -4.24
C THR A 23 -6.50 -7.73 -2.84
N ARG A 24 -7.44 -8.15 -1.98
CA ARG A 24 -7.15 -8.62 -0.63
C ARG A 24 -6.29 -9.89 -0.63
N LEU A 25 -6.61 -10.87 -1.49
CA LEU A 25 -5.86 -12.11 -1.62
C LEU A 25 -4.43 -11.88 -2.11
N LEU A 26 -4.26 -10.98 -3.08
CA LEU A 26 -2.93 -10.57 -3.56
C LEU A 26 -2.12 -9.92 -2.45
N ASN A 27 -2.70 -8.98 -1.71
CA ASN A 27 -2.02 -8.34 -0.58
C ASN A 27 -1.63 -9.35 0.50
N LEU A 28 -2.53 -10.27 0.87
CA LEU A 28 -2.25 -11.32 1.85
C LEU A 28 -1.09 -12.22 1.40
N THR A 29 -1.10 -12.61 0.12
CA THR A 29 -0.01 -13.41 -0.47
C THR A 29 1.34 -12.69 -0.39
N VAL A 30 1.36 -11.37 -0.64
CA VAL A 30 2.59 -10.58 -0.53
C VAL A 30 3.07 -10.49 0.91
N LEU A 31 2.17 -10.25 1.88
CA LEU A 31 2.52 -10.19 3.30
C LEU A 31 3.06 -11.52 3.82
N GLN A 32 2.44 -12.64 3.44
CA GLN A 32 2.87 -13.99 3.84
C GLN A 32 4.25 -14.39 3.30
N ARG A 33 4.72 -13.78 2.21
CA ARG A 33 6.10 -13.97 1.73
C ARG A 33 7.14 -13.37 2.68
N LEU A 34 6.78 -12.35 3.44
CA LEU A 34 7.65 -11.68 4.41
C LEU A 34 7.47 -12.27 5.82
N ASP A 35 6.23 -12.56 6.22
CA ASP A 35 5.90 -13.21 7.49
C ASP A 35 4.85 -14.33 7.26
N PRO A 36 5.27 -15.62 7.19
CA PRO A 36 4.37 -16.74 6.98
C PRO A 36 3.29 -16.94 8.05
N ALA A 37 3.44 -16.32 9.23
CA ALA A 37 2.45 -16.42 10.31
C ALA A 37 1.21 -15.53 10.07
N VAL A 38 1.22 -14.65 9.07
CA VAL A 38 0.06 -13.78 8.80
C VAL A 38 -1.13 -14.62 8.32
N GLU A 39 -2.18 -14.69 9.14
CA GLU A 39 -3.42 -15.42 8.85
C GLU A 39 -4.42 -14.56 8.06
N ASP A 40 -4.56 -13.29 8.43
CA ASP A 40 -5.60 -12.43 7.86
C ASP A 40 -5.24 -10.93 7.88
N ILE A 41 -5.84 -10.14 7.00
CA ILE A 41 -5.78 -8.68 6.98
C ILE A 41 -7.07 -8.12 7.60
N LEU A 42 -6.93 -7.43 8.72
CA LEU A 42 -8.04 -6.83 9.46
C LEU A 42 -8.38 -5.43 8.92
N ILE A 43 -7.35 -4.63 8.61
CA ILE A 43 -7.49 -3.24 8.17
C ILE A 43 -6.42 -2.93 7.11
N THR A 44 -6.80 -2.12 6.12
CA THR A 44 -5.90 -1.54 5.13
C THR A 44 -5.99 -0.02 5.13
N ALA A 45 -4.85 0.63 4.94
CA ALA A 45 -4.78 2.05 4.61
C ALA A 45 -3.83 2.24 3.43
N ALA A 46 -4.29 2.94 2.39
CA ALA A 46 -3.54 3.08 1.14
C ALA A 46 -2.32 4.01 1.27
N HIS A 47 -2.41 5.02 2.14
CA HIS A 47 -1.36 6.03 2.30
C HIS A 47 -1.20 6.41 3.77
N VAL A 48 -0.02 6.15 4.30
CA VAL A 48 0.39 6.43 5.68
C VAL A 48 1.83 6.95 5.66
N THR A 49 2.11 7.90 6.55
CA THR A 49 3.45 8.44 6.77
C THR A 49 3.81 8.26 8.24
N LEU A 50 5.02 7.77 8.51
CA LEU A 50 5.51 7.57 9.88
C LEU A 50 6.12 8.86 10.44
N TYR A 51 5.80 9.14 11.71
CA TYR A 51 6.40 10.22 12.48
C TYR A 51 6.88 9.67 13.82
N ASP A 52 8.06 10.11 14.26
CA ASP A 52 8.51 9.90 15.64
C ASP A 52 8.42 11.21 16.41
N PHE A 53 7.91 11.13 17.63
CA PHE A 53 7.95 12.23 18.57
C PHE A 53 9.28 12.25 19.32
N ASN A 54 10.04 13.34 19.17
CA ASN A 54 11.24 13.59 19.95
C ASN A 54 10.83 14.26 21.27
N ILE A 55 11.03 13.56 22.40
CA ILE A 55 10.65 14.02 23.73
C ILE A 55 11.54 15.20 24.19
N ASP A 56 12.84 15.16 23.90
CA ASP A 56 13.80 16.18 24.33
C ASP A 56 13.51 17.54 23.67
N LEU A 57 13.11 17.52 22.40
CA LEU A 57 12.76 18.71 21.63
C LEU A 57 11.26 19.04 21.69
N ASN A 58 10.45 18.13 22.24
CA ASN A 58 8.98 18.18 22.27
C ASN A 58 8.37 18.46 20.88
N GLN A 59 8.86 17.74 19.86
CA GLN A 59 8.52 17.98 18.45
C GLN A 59 8.35 16.68 17.68
N TRP A 60 7.53 16.72 16.63
CA TRP A 60 7.35 15.62 15.69
C TRP A 60 8.40 15.68 14.58
N SER A 61 9.03 14.55 14.29
CA SER A 61 9.96 14.37 13.18
C SER A 61 9.38 13.38 12.17
N ARG A 62 9.20 13.83 10.92
CA ARG A 62 8.76 12.95 9.83
C ARG A 62 9.87 11.97 9.48
N LYS A 63 9.53 10.69 9.31
CA LYS A 63 10.45 9.68 8.79
C LYS A 63 10.32 9.54 7.28
N ASP A 64 11.37 9.04 6.67
CA ASP A 64 11.39 8.65 5.25
C ASP A 64 10.73 7.28 5.03
N VAL A 65 9.63 7.03 5.76
CA VAL A 65 8.83 5.81 5.67
C VAL A 65 7.40 6.21 5.37
N GLU A 66 6.98 5.90 4.16
CA GLU A 66 5.68 6.24 3.59
C GLU A 66 5.19 5.11 2.69
N GLY A 67 3.90 4.79 2.76
CA GLY A 67 3.32 3.73 1.96
C GLY A 67 1.97 3.24 2.48
N SER A 68 1.62 2.01 2.13
CA SER A 68 0.42 1.35 2.63
C SER A 68 0.67 0.71 3.99
N LEU A 69 -0.36 0.70 4.84
CA LEU A 69 -0.36 0.04 6.15
C LEU A 69 -1.37 -1.10 6.16
N PHE A 70 -0.96 -2.23 6.71
CA PHE A 70 -1.79 -3.41 6.91
C PHE A 70 -1.78 -3.80 8.38
N VAL A 71 -2.96 -3.86 8.99
CA VAL A 71 -3.12 -4.47 10.32
C VAL A 71 -3.48 -5.92 10.11
N VAL A 72 -2.66 -6.83 10.63
CA VAL A 72 -2.77 -8.27 10.39
C VAL A 72 -3.09 -9.04 11.65
N LYS A 73 -3.80 -10.16 11.48
CA LYS A 73 -3.85 -11.25 12.45
C LYS A 73 -2.70 -12.20 12.15
N ARG A 74 -1.94 -12.56 13.19
CA ARG A 74 -0.92 -13.60 13.16
C ARG A 74 -1.43 -14.85 13.87
#